data_AF-A0A919I1S8-F1
#
_entry.id   AF-A0A919I1S8-F1
#
_cell.length_a   1.000
_cell.length_b   1.000
_cell.length_c   1.000
_cell.angle_alpha   90.00
_cell.angle_beta   90.00
_cell.angle_gamma   90.00
#
_symmetry.space_group_name_H-M   'P 1'
#
loop_
_entity.id
_entity.type
_entity.pdbx_description
1 polymer ?
#
loop_
_entity_poly.entity_id
_entity_poly.type
_entity_poly.pdbx_seq_one_letter_code
_entity_poly.pdbx_strand_id
1 'polypeptide(L)'
;MQDHPIDLSKVKKSYYNLLALFMTEPKMESKYLSCIVKWGIHLGVNTSDLKELEKTQATIPSDKAGRIEAIYHLVYMIYLDQVVEDLELEVASVYAQKLGFEKALVGDLFKSIATIDYDRVSTANVQKEVEDFIKIQYSRD
;
A
#
# COMPACT_ATOMS: atom_id res chain seq x y z
N MET A 1 24.38 2.79 9.99
CA MET A 1 22.95 3.05 9.75
C MET A 1 22.37 1.70 9.35
N GLN A 2 21.56 1.08 10.20
CA GLN A 2 21.00 -0.23 9.87
C GLN A 2 19.82 0.00 8.92
N ASP A 3 20.00 -0.31 7.65
CA ASP A 3 18.87 -0.61 6.77
C ASP A 3 18.05 -1.70 7.48
N HIS A 4 16.82 -1.40 7.87
CA HIS A 4 15.87 -2.46 8.14
C HIS A 4 15.30 -2.88 6.79
N PRO A 5 15.74 -4.02 6.24
CA PRO A 5 15.21 -4.50 4.98
C PRO A 5 13.70 -4.70 5.15
N ILE A 6 12.94 -4.26 4.16
CA ILE A 6 11.50 -4.45 4.16
C ILE A 6 11.17 -5.95 4.30
N ASP A 7 10.28 -6.26 5.24
CA ASP A 7 9.81 -7.63 5.43
C ASP A 7 8.79 -8.00 4.34
N LEU A 8 9.28 -8.60 3.25
CA LEU A 8 8.45 -9.00 2.11
C LEU A 8 7.31 -9.95 2.51
N SER A 9 7.43 -10.71 3.60
CA SER A 9 6.35 -11.58 4.07
C SER A 9 5.15 -10.76 4.58
N LYS A 10 5.42 -9.64 5.27
CA LYS A 10 4.37 -8.71 5.73
C LYS A 10 3.76 -7.90 4.60
N VAL A 11 4.58 -7.51 3.61
CA VAL A 11 4.09 -6.86 2.39
C VAL A 11 3.14 -7.80 1.65
N LYS A 12 3.53 -9.07 1.44
CA LYS A 12 2.67 -10.10 0.82
C LYS A 12 1.37 -10.31 1.60
N LYS A 13 1.42 -10.36 2.93
CA LYS A 13 0.20 -10.46 3.75
C LYS A 13 -0.72 -9.25 3.56
N SER A 14 -0.15 -8.05 3.47
CA SER A 14 -0.91 -6.81 3.21
C SER A 14 -1.49 -6.77 1.80
N TYR A 15 -0.75 -7.26 0.81
CA TYR A 15 -1.22 -7.48 -0.55
C TYR A 15 -2.45 -8.41 -0.58
N TYR A 16 -2.39 -9.58 0.08
CA TYR A 16 -3.53 -10.50 0.12
C TYR A 16 -4.74 -9.87 0.79
N ASN A 17 -4.53 -9.12 1.88
CA ASN A 17 -5.61 -8.42 2.56
C ASN A 17 -6.24 -7.33 1.67
N LEU A 18 -5.42 -6.55 0.96
CA LEU A 18 -5.88 -5.57 -0.02
C LEU A 18 -6.72 -6.25 -1.10
N LEU A 19 -6.19 -7.30 -1.73
CA LEU A 19 -6.90 -8.03 -2.77
C LEU A 19 -8.22 -8.61 -2.25
N ALA A 20 -8.22 -9.23 -1.06
CA ALA A 20 -9.43 -9.74 -0.43
C ALA A 20 -10.47 -8.63 -0.18
N LEU A 21 -10.05 -7.45 0.29
CA LEU A 21 -10.95 -6.30 0.47
C LEU A 21 -11.57 -5.85 -0.85
N PHE A 22 -10.77 -5.70 -1.91
CA PHE A 22 -11.30 -5.32 -3.23
C PHE A 22 -12.23 -6.39 -3.83
N MET A 23 -11.97 -7.67 -3.59
CA MET A 23 -12.84 -8.77 -4.04
C MET A 23 -14.20 -8.79 -3.33
N THR A 24 -14.34 -8.18 -2.15
CA THR A 24 -15.64 -8.01 -1.49
C THR A 24 -16.47 -6.87 -2.07
N GLU A 25 -15.92 -6.04 -2.96
CA GLU A 25 -16.63 -4.90 -3.51
C GLU A 25 -17.59 -5.32 -4.62
N PRO A 26 -18.89 -4.96 -4.53
CA PRO A 26 -19.88 -5.36 -5.52
C PRO A 26 -19.68 -4.73 -6.90
N LYS A 27 -18.84 -3.67 -6.99
CA LYS A 27 -18.53 -2.94 -8.22
C LYS A 27 -17.03 -2.68 -8.34
N MET A 28 -16.23 -3.74 -8.31
CA MET A 28 -14.82 -3.64 -8.66
C MET A 28 -14.65 -3.43 -10.17
N GLU A 29 -14.01 -2.34 -10.56
CA GLU A 29 -13.66 -2.11 -11.96
C GLU A 29 -12.52 -3.05 -12.39
N SER A 30 -12.59 -3.58 -13.62
CA SER A 30 -11.57 -4.51 -14.14
C SER A 30 -10.15 -3.92 -14.12
N LYS A 31 -10.04 -2.61 -14.38
CA LYS A 31 -8.77 -1.86 -14.33
C LYS A 31 -8.12 -1.90 -12.93
N TYR A 32 -8.90 -1.88 -11.85
CA TYR A 32 -8.37 -1.99 -10.48
C TYR A 32 -7.84 -3.38 -10.21
N LEU A 33 -8.56 -4.42 -10.65
CA LEU A 33 -8.09 -5.79 -10.52
C LEU A 33 -6.79 -6.01 -11.29
N SER A 34 -6.69 -5.51 -12.52
CA SER A 34 -5.45 -5.59 -13.32
C SER A 34 -4.27 -4.91 -12.61
N CYS A 35 -4.49 -3.72 -12.03
CA CYS A 35 -3.50 -3.00 -11.24
C CYS A 35 -3.03 -3.82 -10.02
N ILE A 36 -3.97 -4.39 -9.26
CA ILE A 36 -3.63 -5.18 -8.07
C ILE A 36 -2.87 -6.45 -8.46
N VAL A 37 -3.32 -7.17 -9.50
CA VAL A 37 -2.63 -8.37 -9.99
C VAL A 37 -1.20 -8.07 -10.44
N LYS A 38 -0.97 -6.93 -11.09
CA LYS A 38 0.36 -6.45 -11.48
C LYS A 38 1.29 -6.35 -10.27
N TRP A 39 0.86 -5.72 -9.18
CA TRP A 39 1.64 -5.66 -7.93
C TRP A 39 1.93 -7.05 -7.34
N GLY A 40 0.96 -7.98 -7.41
CA GLY A 40 1.17 -9.37 -7.01
C GLY A 40 2.31 -10.05 -7.77
N ILE A 41 2.38 -9.85 -9.09
CA ILE A 41 3.46 -10.38 -9.93
C ILE A 41 4.81 -9.77 -9.50
N HIS A 42 4.88 -8.46 -9.27
CA HIS A 42 6.10 -7.80 -8.79
C HIS A 42 6.56 -8.28 -7.41
N LEU A 43 5.63 -8.66 -6.54
CA LEU A 43 5.92 -9.28 -5.24
C LEU A 43 6.34 -10.76 -5.34
N GLY A 44 6.34 -11.35 -6.55
CA GLY A 44 6.60 -12.77 -6.75
C GLY A 44 5.51 -13.66 -6.14
N VAL A 45 4.25 -13.21 -6.20
CA VAL A 45 3.08 -14.03 -5.89
C VAL A 45 2.89 -15.02 -7.03
N ASN A 46 2.88 -16.31 -6.71
CA ASN A 46 2.73 -17.38 -7.68
C ASN A 46 1.37 -18.09 -7.54
N THR A 47 1.09 -19.08 -8.39
CA THR A 47 -0.17 -19.81 -8.36
C THR A 47 -0.38 -20.63 -7.08
N SER A 48 0.68 -21.07 -6.40
CA SER A 48 0.56 -21.73 -5.10
C SER A 48 0.16 -20.76 -3.97
N ASP A 49 0.55 -19.49 -4.08
CA ASP A 49 0.16 -18.44 -3.14
C ASP A 49 -1.33 -18.06 -3.24
N LEU A 50 -1.98 -18.33 -4.38
CA LEU A 50 -3.43 -18.12 -4.55
C LEU A 50 -4.26 -18.95 -3.56
N LYS A 51 -3.74 -20.08 -3.08
CA LYS A 51 -4.41 -20.88 -2.04
C LYS A 51 -4.41 -20.18 -0.68
N GLU A 52 -3.42 -19.33 -0.42
CA GLU A 52 -3.39 -18.51 0.80
C GLU A 52 -4.35 -17.32 0.67
N LEU A 53 -4.57 -16.82 -0.54
CA LEU A 53 -5.61 -15.82 -0.81
C LEU A 53 -7.02 -16.35 -0.51
N GLU A 54 -7.34 -17.60 -0.90
CA GLU A 54 -8.64 -18.22 -0.59
C GLU A 54 -8.95 -18.31 0.92
N LYS A 55 -7.90 -18.40 1.74
CA LYS A 55 -8.00 -18.43 3.21
C LYS A 55 -7.94 -17.05 3.84
N THR A 56 -7.54 -16.03 3.07
CA THR A 56 -7.37 -14.68 3.58
C THR A 56 -8.74 -14.03 3.72
N GLN A 57 -9.14 -13.77 4.96
CA GLN A 57 -10.31 -12.94 5.24
C GLN A 57 -9.93 -11.47 5.09
N ALA A 58 -10.74 -10.73 4.36
CA ALA A 58 -10.62 -9.28 4.25
C ALA A 58 -10.76 -8.64 5.64
N THR A 59 -9.72 -7.95 6.10
CA THR A 59 -9.69 -7.31 7.43
C THR A 59 -9.15 -5.89 7.35
N ILE A 60 -9.71 -5.00 8.16
CA ILE A 60 -9.14 -3.66 8.38
C ILE A 60 -8.48 -3.67 9.76
N PRO A 61 -7.19 -3.33 9.87
CA PRO A 61 -6.53 -3.25 11.17
C PRO A 61 -7.29 -2.31 12.12
N SER A 62 -7.52 -2.77 13.36
CA SER A 62 -8.28 -2.00 14.35
C SER A 62 -7.47 -0.85 14.96
N ASP A 63 -6.15 -0.98 15.00
CA ASP A 63 -5.24 0.01 15.56
C ASP A 63 -4.61 0.91 14.48
N LYS A 64 -4.22 2.12 14.88
CA LYS A 64 -3.62 3.12 14.00
C LYS A 64 -2.28 2.65 13.40
N ALA A 65 -1.48 1.90 14.16
CA ALA A 65 -0.16 1.45 13.70
C ALA A 65 -0.30 0.43 12.56
N GLY A 66 -1.20 -0.54 12.67
CA GLY A 66 -1.48 -1.50 11.60
C GLY A 66 -2.03 -0.84 10.33
N ARG A 67 -2.85 0.21 10.46
CA ARG A 67 -3.33 0.99 9.30
C ARG A 67 -2.20 1.76 8.60
N ILE A 68 -1.30 2.36 9.37
CA ILE A 68 -0.09 3.02 8.84
C ILE A 68 0.82 2.01 8.16
N GLU A 69 1.05 0.85 8.77
CA GLU A 69 1.84 -0.25 8.18
C GLU A 69 1.23 -0.70 6.84
N ALA A 70 -0.09 -0.78 6.74
CA ALA A 70 -0.79 -1.11 5.49
C ALA A 70 -0.60 -0.03 4.40
N ILE A 71 -0.59 1.26 4.74
CA ILE A 71 -0.28 2.35 3.79
C ILE A 71 1.18 2.29 3.35
N TYR A 72 2.09 2.03 4.27
CA TYR A 72 3.50 1.85 3.94
C TYR A 72 3.71 0.71 2.94
N HIS A 73 3.11 -0.46 3.18
CA HIS A 73 3.19 -1.58 2.24
C HIS A 73 2.55 -1.27 0.88
N LEU A 74 1.45 -0.51 0.85
CA LEU A 74 0.81 -0.04 -0.38
C LEU A 74 1.74 0.86 -1.20
N VAL A 75 2.33 1.85 -0.55
CA VAL A 75 3.29 2.78 -1.19
C VAL A 75 4.50 2.01 -1.72
N TYR A 76 5.00 1.05 -0.95
CA TYR A 76 6.08 0.16 -1.41
C TYR A 76 5.69 -0.65 -2.66
N MET A 77 4.47 -1.22 -2.72
CA MET A 77 4.00 -1.94 -3.89
C MET A 77 3.90 -1.06 -5.15
N ILE A 78 3.48 0.19 -4.99
CA ILE A 78 3.45 1.18 -6.08
C ILE A 78 4.87 1.49 -6.56
N TYR A 79 5.84 1.64 -5.66
CA TYR A 79 7.24 1.85 -6.05
C TYR A 79 7.86 0.66 -6.79
N LEU A 80 7.42 -0.57 -6.50
CA LEU A 80 7.89 -1.75 -7.23
C LEU A 80 7.50 -1.74 -8.72
N ASP A 81 6.43 -1.02 -9.08
CA ASP A 81 5.99 -0.88 -10.47
C ASP A 81 6.91 0.02 -11.31
N GLN A 82 7.85 0.74 -10.67
CA GLN A 82 8.80 1.70 -11.26
C GLN A 82 8.17 2.93 -11.94
N VAL A 83 6.90 2.87 -12.34
CA VAL A 83 6.16 3.97 -12.94
C VAL A 83 4.85 4.14 -12.18
N VAL A 84 4.67 5.29 -11.53
CA VAL A 84 3.43 5.59 -10.81
C VAL A 84 2.40 6.18 -11.76
N GLU A 85 1.32 5.45 -12.01
CA GLU A 85 0.23 5.90 -12.88
C GLU A 85 -0.98 6.40 -12.07
N ASP A 86 -1.83 7.24 -12.68
CA ASP A 86 -3.05 7.78 -12.05
C ASP A 86 -3.97 6.68 -11.51
N LEU A 87 -4.04 5.54 -12.22
CA LEU A 87 -4.82 4.38 -11.82
C LEU A 87 -4.35 3.78 -10.49
N GLU A 88 -3.04 3.76 -10.25
CA GLU A 88 -2.44 3.20 -9.04
C GLU A 88 -2.73 4.10 -7.84
N LEU A 89 -2.61 5.41 -8.03
CA LEU A 89 -3.00 6.40 -7.03
C LEU A 89 -4.50 6.33 -6.73
N GLU A 90 -5.34 6.09 -7.74
CA GLU A 90 -6.78 5.90 -7.56
C GLU A 90 -7.09 4.66 -6.70
N VAL A 91 -6.52 3.49 -7.05
CA VAL A 91 -6.66 2.25 -6.27
C VAL A 91 -6.16 2.45 -4.84
N ALA A 92 -5.02 3.11 -4.69
CA ALA A 92 -4.42 3.37 -3.39
C ALA A 92 -5.25 4.32 -2.52
N SER A 93 -5.82 5.38 -3.10
CA SER A 93 -6.76 6.27 -2.42
C SER A 93 -8.01 5.52 -1.96
N VAL A 94 -8.58 4.64 -2.79
CA VAL A 94 -9.73 3.82 -2.40
C VAL A 94 -9.37 2.91 -1.22
N TYR A 95 -8.19 2.29 -1.25
CA TYR A 95 -7.73 1.44 -0.15
C TYR A 95 -7.51 2.25 1.14
N ALA A 96 -6.88 3.42 1.05
CA ALA A 96 -6.67 4.31 2.19
C ALA A 96 -7.99 4.72 2.86
N GLN A 97 -9.03 5.01 2.07
CA GLN A 97 -10.36 5.30 2.60
C GLN A 97 -10.96 4.11 3.35
N LYS A 98 -10.76 2.88 2.87
CA LYS A 98 -11.20 1.66 3.58
C LYS A 98 -10.49 1.47 4.92
N LEU A 99 -9.22 1.88 5.01
CA LEU A 99 -8.47 1.89 6.26
C LEU A 99 -8.90 3.03 7.21
N GLY A 100 -9.77 3.94 6.76
CA GLY A 100 -10.29 5.06 7.54
C GLY A 100 -9.46 6.34 7.42
N PHE A 101 -8.63 6.47 6.39
CA PHE A 101 -7.92 7.70 6.07
C PHE A 101 -8.68 8.54 5.03
N GLU A 102 -8.30 9.82 4.92
CA GLU A 102 -8.83 10.70 3.88
C GLU A 102 -8.41 10.26 2.46
N LYS A 103 -9.27 10.50 1.47
CA LYS A 103 -9.01 10.17 0.05
C LYS A 103 -7.72 10.80 -0.47
N ALA A 104 -7.43 12.02 -0.04
CA ALA A 104 -6.28 12.80 -0.48
C ALA A 104 -4.95 12.27 0.08
N LEU A 105 -4.98 11.44 1.13
CA LEU A 105 -3.79 11.00 1.87
C LEU A 105 -2.68 10.51 0.94
N VAL A 106 -3.00 9.55 0.05
CA VAL A 106 -1.99 8.91 -0.81
C VAL A 106 -1.43 9.91 -1.82
N GLY A 107 -2.29 10.70 -2.46
CA GLY A 107 -1.83 11.70 -3.42
C GLY A 107 -0.90 12.75 -2.77
N ASP A 108 -1.23 13.21 -1.57
CA ASP A 108 -0.41 14.18 -0.85
C ASP A 108 0.87 13.57 -0.30
N LEU A 109 0.83 12.30 0.11
CA LEU A 109 2.02 11.55 0.48
C LEU A 109 2.99 11.42 -0.69
N PHE A 110 2.52 11.04 -1.89
CA PHE A 110 3.39 10.93 -3.07
C PHE A 110 3.95 12.28 -3.51
N LYS A 111 3.19 13.37 -3.40
CA LYS A 111 3.72 14.73 -3.61
C LYS A 111 4.82 15.06 -2.60
N SER A 112 4.60 14.74 -1.32
CA SER A 112 5.57 14.96 -0.25
C SER A 112 6.86 14.18 -0.53
N ILE A 113 6.77 12.90 -0.89
CA ILE A 113 7.94 12.08 -1.19
C ILE A 113 8.63 12.55 -2.47
N ALA A 114 7.90 12.97 -3.52
CA ALA A 114 8.48 13.48 -4.75
C ALA A 114 9.24 14.81 -4.57
N THR A 115 8.94 15.58 -3.52
CA THR A 115 9.73 16.77 -3.16
C THR A 115 11.06 16.44 -2.49
N ILE A 116 11.24 15.19 -2.05
CA ILE A 116 12.49 14.65 -1.54
C ILE A 116 13.24 14.06 -2.73
N ASP A 117 14.48 14.49 -2.94
CA ASP A 117 15.31 14.14 -4.10
C ASP A 117 15.24 12.63 -4.44
N TYR A 118 14.57 12.30 -5.55
CA TYR A 118 14.15 10.94 -5.93
C TYR A 118 15.32 9.95 -5.99
N ASP A 119 16.52 10.44 -6.33
CA ASP A 119 17.74 9.64 -6.48
C ASP A 119 18.31 9.07 -5.17
N ARG A 120 17.76 9.42 -4.00
CA ARG A 120 18.28 9.00 -2.69
C ARG A 120 17.26 8.31 -1.77
N VAL A 121 16.05 8.03 -2.25
CA VAL A 121 15.02 7.41 -1.42
C VAL A 121 15.26 5.90 -1.33
N SER A 122 15.93 5.44 -0.27
CA SER A 122 15.96 4.02 0.08
C SER A 122 14.59 3.60 0.62
N THR A 123 14.27 2.30 0.58
CA THR A 123 13.03 1.74 1.13
C THR A 123 12.83 2.07 2.62
N ALA A 124 13.92 2.17 3.38
CA ALA A 124 13.90 2.62 4.78
C ALA A 124 13.51 4.09 4.94
N ASN A 125 13.84 4.95 3.95
CA ASN A 125 13.37 6.33 3.93
C ASN A 125 11.85 6.36 3.71
N VAL A 126 11.31 5.55 2.78
CA VAL A 126 9.87 5.51 2.49
C VAL A 126 9.03 5.20 3.74
N GLN A 127 9.42 4.19 4.54
CA GLN A 127 8.66 3.86 5.77
C GLN A 127 8.59 5.05 6.72
N LYS A 128 9.74 5.67 6.99
CA LYS A 128 9.84 6.80 7.88
C LYS A 128 9.04 8.00 7.36
N GLU A 129 9.13 8.29 6.07
CA GLU A 129 8.36 9.38 5.44
C GLU A 129 6.85 9.14 5.55
N VAL A 130 6.37 7.91 5.33
CA VAL A 130 4.94 7.58 5.51
C VAL A 130 4.51 7.80 6.96
N GLU A 131 5.30 7.30 7.92
CA GLU A 131 5.01 7.46 9.34
C GLU A 131 5.00 8.93 9.77
N ASP A 132 6.01 9.70 9.38
CA ASP A 132 6.17 11.10 9.74
C ASP A 132 5.07 11.96 9.09
N PHE A 133 4.73 11.69 7.81
CA PHE A 133 3.62 12.35 7.12
C PHE A 133 2.28 12.10 7.82
N ILE A 134 1.94 10.84 8.13
CA ILE A 134 0.68 10.51 8.78
C ILE A 134 0.64 11.05 10.21
N LYS A 135 1.76 11.04 10.95
CA LYS A 135 1.84 11.70 12.26
C LYS A 135 1.52 13.18 12.13
N ILE A 136 2.17 13.92 11.23
CA ILE A 136 1.92 15.36 11.05
C ILE A 136 0.45 15.65 10.71
N GLN A 137 -0.15 14.88 9.80
CA GLN A 137 -1.55 15.08 9.39
C GLN A 137 -2.56 14.74 10.49
N TYR A 138 -2.31 13.69 11.28
CA TYR A 138 -3.23 13.18 12.31
C TYR A 138 -2.71 13.37 13.74
N SER A 139 -1.86 14.38 13.98
CA SER A 139 -1.43 14.86 15.30
C SER A 139 -2.22 16.07 15.77
N ARG A 140 -3.24 16.51 15.01
CA ARG A 140 -4.10 17.67 15.32
C ARG A 140 -5.50 17.30 15.83
N ASP A 141 -5.75 16.02 16.09
CA ASP A 141 -6.99 15.52 16.71
C ASP A 141 -6.86 15.35 18.23
#